data_AF-A0A426YWT9-F1
#
_entry.id   AF-A0A426YWT9-F1
#
_cell.length_a   1.000
_cell.length_b   1.000
_cell.length_c   1.000
_cell.angle_alpha   90.00
_cell.angle_beta   90.00
_cell.angle_gamma   90.00
#
_symmetry.space_group_name_H-M   'P 1'
#
loop_
_entity.id
_entity.type
_entity.pdbx_description
1 polymer ?
#
loop_
_entity_poly.entity_id
_entity_poly.type
_entity_poly.pdbx_seq_one_letter_code
_entity_poly.pdbx_strand_id
1 'polypeptide(L)'
;GDHNATSEVHTDGDSRVDYICFKVPDESLELTNCIGIIRGFANGLDPVQKRVTSPEAILLCIPDAFQCVDLSLYKENQIVLLLNEATSTLKSTMRSLIMMVQISDYCFLPLSQGTPANLWTLQILKASAVEMHLEIGKVRYISEPVTSPLAVSASRGLACIFTSRKHAMVYILDEDEDETSDID
;
A
#
# COMPACT_ATOMS: atom_id res chain seq x y z
N GLY A 1 -8.65 -52.82 -16.39
CA GLY A 1 -7.74 -52.08 -17.26
C GLY A 1 -8.50 -50.89 -17.78
N ASP A 2 -7.98 -49.72 -17.44
CA ASP A 2 -8.25 -48.37 -17.91
C ASP A 2 -9.60 -47.71 -17.59
N HIS A 3 -9.59 -47.13 -16.38
CA HIS A 3 -10.37 -45.96 -16.02
C HIS A 3 -9.85 -44.75 -16.80
N ASN A 4 -10.70 -44.16 -17.63
CA ASN A 4 -10.40 -42.94 -18.36
C ASN A 4 -10.55 -41.75 -17.41
N ALA A 5 -9.46 -41.38 -16.72
CA ALA A 5 -9.39 -40.17 -15.91
C ALA A 5 -9.38 -38.96 -16.86
N THR A 6 -10.51 -38.28 -16.94
CA THR A 6 -10.59 -36.95 -17.54
C THR A 6 -9.91 -36.00 -16.57
N SER A 7 -8.64 -35.68 -16.80
CA SER A 7 -7.98 -34.60 -16.08
C SER A 7 -8.68 -33.30 -16.45
N GLU A 8 -9.49 -32.78 -15.54
CA GLU A 8 -9.93 -31.40 -15.55
C GLU A 8 -8.68 -30.52 -15.57
N VAL A 9 -8.43 -29.89 -16.71
CA VAL A 9 -7.46 -28.80 -16.79
C VAL A 9 -8.09 -27.64 -16.03
N HIS A 10 -7.75 -27.53 -14.74
CA HIS A 10 -7.91 -26.30 -13.99
C HIS A 10 -7.08 -25.23 -14.71
N THR A 11 -7.73 -24.47 -15.58
CA THR A 11 -7.25 -23.17 -16.01
C THR A 11 -7.54 -22.23 -14.84
N ASP A 12 -6.73 -22.37 -13.79
CA ASP A 12 -6.60 -21.33 -12.77
C ASP A 12 -5.86 -20.18 -13.45
N GLY A 13 -6.62 -19.38 -14.19
CA GLY A 13 -6.16 -18.14 -14.78
C GLY A 13 -5.99 -17.12 -13.65
N ASP A 14 -4.98 -17.34 -12.81
CA ASP A 14 -4.54 -16.42 -11.77
C ASP A 14 -4.15 -15.12 -12.47
N SER A 15 -5.10 -14.18 -12.56
CA SER A 15 -4.91 -12.90 -13.23
C SER A 15 -4.02 -12.04 -12.37
N ARG A 16 -2.71 -12.30 -12.44
CA ARG A 16 -1.71 -11.54 -11.68
C ARG A 16 -1.79 -10.07 -12.04
N VAL A 17 -2.01 -9.23 -11.03
CA VAL A 17 -2.03 -7.78 -11.17
C VAL A 17 -0.71 -7.22 -10.68
N ASP A 18 0.00 -6.52 -11.57
CA ASP A 18 1.20 -5.78 -11.22
C ASP A 18 0.84 -4.46 -10.53
N TYR A 19 1.63 -4.09 -9.52
CA TYR A 19 1.46 -2.87 -8.74
C TYR A 19 2.74 -2.02 -8.74
N ILE A 20 2.56 -0.70 -8.82
CA ILE A 20 3.58 0.30 -8.52
C ILE A 20 3.03 1.20 -7.43
N CYS A 21 3.70 1.23 -6.28
CA CYS A 21 3.33 2.07 -5.15
C CYS A 21 4.48 3.05 -4.87
N PHE A 22 4.18 4.33 -4.67
CA PHE A 22 5.19 5.35 -4.46
C PHE A 22 4.67 6.50 -3.60
N LYS A 23 5.59 7.16 -2.88
CA LYS A 23 5.30 8.42 -2.20
C LYS A 23 5.34 9.55 -3.20
N VAL A 24 4.33 10.43 -3.16
CA VAL A 24 4.30 11.66 -3.96
C VAL A 24 5.05 12.75 -3.19
N PRO A 25 6.01 13.46 -3.81
CA PRO A 25 6.66 14.61 -3.20
C PRO A 25 5.65 15.74 -2.93
N ASP A 26 5.69 16.33 -1.73
CA ASP A 26 4.72 17.34 -1.25
C ASP A 26 4.60 18.57 -2.17
N GLU A 27 5.65 18.90 -2.92
CA GLU A 27 5.68 20.05 -3.84
C GLU A 27 5.18 19.71 -5.26
N SER A 28 4.85 18.44 -5.54
CA SER A 28 4.61 17.98 -6.91
C SER A 28 3.19 18.25 -7.43
N LEU A 29 2.17 18.12 -6.56
CA LEU A 29 0.76 18.13 -6.99
C LEU A 29 -0.10 19.17 -6.26
N GLU A 30 0.48 20.11 -5.50
CA GLU A 30 -0.23 20.93 -4.48
C GLU A 30 -0.99 20.06 -3.46
N LEU A 31 -0.58 18.80 -3.32
CA LEU A 31 -1.07 17.86 -2.34
C LEU A 31 0.12 17.42 -1.50
N THR A 32 -0.06 17.44 -0.19
CA THR A 32 0.96 17.02 0.76
C THR A 32 0.69 15.60 1.22
N ASN A 33 1.74 14.87 1.56
CA ASN A 33 1.67 13.60 2.26
C ASN A 33 0.81 12.54 1.56
N CYS A 34 0.96 12.42 0.25
CA CYS A 34 0.18 11.49 -0.56
C CYS A 34 1.01 10.29 -1.03
N ILE A 35 0.34 9.18 -1.26
CA ILE A 35 0.91 8.01 -1.94
C ILE A 35 0.12 7.72 -3.22
N GLY A 36 0.83 7.38 -4.29
CA GLY A 36 0.26 6.93 -5.54
C GLY A 36 0.33 5.41 -5.64
N ILE A 37 -0.76 4.80 -6.09
CA ILE A 37 -0.82 3.37 -6.42
C ILE A 37 -1.29 3.25 -7.86
N ILE A 38 -0.53 2.56 -8.70
CA ILE A 38 -0.90 2.24 -10.08
C ILE A 38 -0.91 0.73 -10.20
N ARG A 39 -1.92 0.19 -10.89
CA ARG A 39 -2.06 -1.25 -11.11
C ARG A 39 -2.41 -1.58 -12.55
N GLY A 40 -2.29 -2.86 -12.92
CA GLY A 40 -2.79 -3.37 -14.20
C GLY A 40 -1.82 -3.23 -15.37
N PHE A 41 -0.52 -3.31 -15.10
CA PHE A 41 0.54 -3.33 -16.13
C PHE A 41 0.67 -4.67 -16.86
N ALA A 42 -0.20 -5.63 -16.58
CA ALA A 42 -0.12 -6.99 -17.08
C ALA A 42 -0.17 -7.04 -18.61
N ASN A 43 1.03 -7.07 -19.21
CA ASN A 43 1.23 -7.52 -20.58
C ASN A 43 1.26 -9.05 -20.54
N GLY A 44 0.12 -9.68 -20.84
CA GLY A 44 0.11 -11.10 -21.13
C GLY A 44 1.16 -11.39 -22.21
N LEU A 45 2.14 -12.25 -21.88
CA LEU A 45 3.06 -12.88 -22.82
C LEU A 45 2.32 -13.76 -23.85
N ASP A 46 1.00 -13.89 -23.73
CA ASP A 46 0.15 -14.61 -24.66
C ASP A 46 -0.42 -13.67 -25.74
N PRO A 47 0.07 -13.73 -26.99
CA PRO A 47 -0.44 -12.91 -28.08
C PRO A 47 -1.90 -13.21 -28.44
N VAL A 48 -2.48 -14.31 -27.93
CA VAL A 48 -3.83 -14.78 -28.29
C VAL A 48 -4.93 -14.22 -27.37
N GLN A 49 -4.59 -13.76 -26.16
CA GLN A 49 -5.55 -13.18 -25.20
C GLN A 49 -5.09 -11.80 -24.67
N LYS A 50 -4.72 -10.89 -25.57
CA LYS A 50 -4.54 -9.48 -25.22
C LYS A 50 -5.89 -8.84 -24.86
N ARG A 51 -6.41 -9.10 -23.65
CA ARG A 51 -7.21 -8.07 -22.97
C ARG A 51 -6.24 -6.96 -22.64
N VAL A 52 -6.29 -5.90 -23.43
CA VAL A 52 -5.62 -4.64 -23.10
C VAL A 52 -6.34 -4.07 -21.88
N THR A 53 -5.92 -4.46 -20.68
CA THR A 53 -6.37 -3.77 -19.47
C THR A 53 -5.64 -2.44 -19.43
N SER A 54 -6.39 -1.34 -19.42
CA SER A 54 -5.80 -0.02 -19.20
C SER A 54 -5.26 0.02 -17.77
N PRO A 55 -4.02 0.50 -17.55
CA PRO A 55 -3.54 0.68 -16.19
C PRO A 55 -4.48 1.64 -15.47
N GLU A 56 -4.64 1.46 -14.17
CA GLU A 56 -5.51 2.30 -13.36
C GLU A 56 -4.71 2.85 -12.18
N ALA A 57 -5.05 4.03 -11.68
CA ALA A 57 -4.35 4.67 -10.58
C ALA A 57 -5.28 5.24 -9.52
N ILE A 58 -4.74 5.38 -8.32
CA ILE A 58 -5.33 6.12 -7.22
C ILE A 58 -4.27 6.94 -6.49
N LEU A 59 -4.69 8.04 -5.90
CA LEU A 59 -3.93 8.82 -4.95
C LEU A 59 -4.59 8.76 -3.58
N LEU A 60 -3.84 8.35 -2.56
CA LEU A 60 -4.30 8.32 -1.18
C LEU A 60 -3.58 9.41 -0.38
N CYS A 61 -4.36 10.31 0.24
CA CYS A 61 -3.88 11.37 1.11
C CYS A 61 -3.81 10.84 2.55
N ILE A 62 -2.63 10.89 3.16
CA ILE A 62 -2.46 10.49 4.56
C ILE A 62 -2.87 11.66 5.46
N PRO A 63 -3.59 11.43 6.56
CA PRO A 63 -4.05 12.50 7.45
C PRO A 63 -2.91 13.41 7.91
N ASP A 64 -3.18 14.71 8.03
CA ASP A 64 -2.20 15.74 8.43
C ASP A 64 -1.54 15.49 9.78
N ALA A 65 -2.16 14.69 10.64
CA ALA A 65 -1.61 14.25 11.91
C ALA A 65 -0.40 13.32 11.76
N PHE A 66 -0.12 12.81 10.56
CA PHE A 66 0.95 11.85 10.28
C PHE A 66 1.75 12.25 9.05
N GLN A 67 2.93 11.66 8.89
CA GLN A 67 3.79 11.80 7.72
C GLN A 67 4.23 10.41 7.23
N CYS A 68 4.09 10.17 5.94
CA CYS A 68 4.60 8.96 5.29
C CYS A 68 6.12 8.93 5.33
N VAL A 69 6.68 7.93 6.01
CA VAL A 69 8.13 7.67 6.05
C VAL A 69 8.52 6.75 4.90
N ASP A 70 7.81 5.63 4.76
CA ASP A 70 8.04 4.64 3.70
C ASP A 70 6.79 3.79 3.47
N LEU A 71 6.77 3.03 2.38
CA LEU A 71 5.72 2.07 2.07
C LEU A 71 6.25 0.85 1.33
N SER A 72 5.55 -0.28 1.45
CA SER A 72 5.92 -1.50 0.74
C SER A 72 4.69 -2.34 0.38
N LEU A 73 4.74 -3.01 -0.77
CA LEU A 73 3.75 -4.02 -1.15
C LEU A 73 4.00 -5.28 -0.33
N TYR A 74 2.97 -5.79 0.34
CA TYR A 74 3.10 -6.92 1.26
C TYR A 74 2.49 -8.19 0.68
N LYS A 75 1.17 -8.27 0.56
CA LYS A 75 0.44 -9.41 -0.03
C LYS A 75 -0.34 -8.93 -1.26
N GLU A 76 -1.09 -9.84 -1.88
CA GLU A 76 -2.02 -9.47 -2.92
C GLU A 76 -2.98 -8.39 -2.42
N ASN A 77 -3.05 -7.27 -3.15
CA ASN A 77 -3.90 -6.13 -2.84
C ASN A 77 -3.65 -5.51 -1.45
N GLN A 78 -2.45 -5.66 -0.86
CA GLN A 78 -2.12 -5.09 0.45
C GLN A 78 -0.82 -4.31 0.43
N ILE A 79 -0.86 -3.08 0.95
CA ILE A 79 0.34 -2.30 1.24
C ILE A 79 0.53 -2.14 2.74
N VAL A 80 1.79 -1.98 3.14
CA VAL A 80 2.18 -1.60 4.49
C VAL A 80 2.77 -0.20 4.42
N LEU A 81 2.27 0.69 5.28
CA LEU A 81 2.71 2.06 5.45
C LEU A 81 3.46 2.19 6.76
N LEU A 82 4.54 2.96 6.72
CA LEU A 82 5.31 3.37 7.88
C LEU A 82 5.12 4.87 8.07
N LEU A 83 4.48 5.27 9.16
CA LEU A 83 4.12 6.67 9.41
C LEU A 83 4.76 7.19 10.71
N ASN A 84 5.11 8.48 10.72
CA ASN A 84 5.43 9.24 11.92
C ASN A 84 4.29 10.21 12.24
N GLU A 85 3.96 10.44 13.50
CA GLU A 85 3.11 11.58 13.88
C GLU A 85 3.78 12.90 13.45
N ALA A 86 3.02 13.75 12.77
CA ALA A 86 3.49 15.06 12.34
C ALA A 86 3.69 15.95 13.56
N THR A 87 4.74 16.78 13.55
CA THR A 87 5.06 17.69 14.66
C THR A 87 4.02 18.81 14.77
N SER A 88 2.88 18.52 15.38
CA SER A 88 1.90 19.51 15.77
C SER A 88 1.54 19.31 17.25
N THR A 89 2.05 20.24 18.06
CA THR A 89 1.77 20.48 19.48
C THR A 89 2.68 19.83 20.54
N LEU A 90 3.09 20.72 21.46
CA LEU A 90 3.81 20.47 22.70
C LEU A 90 3.02 19.44 23.56
N LYS A 91 3.65 18.30 23.86
CA LYS A 91 3.28 17.26 24.88
C LYS A 91 2.79 15.90 24.36
N SER A 92 2.62 15.65 23.06
CA SER A 92 2.44 14.25 22.62
C SER A 92 3.78 13.51 22.65
N THR A 93 3.77 12.31 23.23
CA THR A 93 4.85 11.34 23.03
C THR A 93 4.81 10.98 21.54
N MET A 94 5.70 11.55 20.73
CA MET A 94 5.74 11.36 19.27
C MET A 94 5.58 9.87 18.93
N ARG A 95 4.42 9.50 18.37
CA ARG A 95 4.11 8.11 18.03
C ARG A 95 4.41 7.86 16.57
N SER A 96 4.95 6.70 16.28
CA SER A 96 4.99 6.17 14.92
C SER A 96 3.98 5.05 14.80
N LEU A 97 3.66 4.66 13.58
CA LEU A 97 2.81 3.50 13.38
C LEU A 97 3.15 2.73 12.11
N ILE A 98 2.84 1.45 12.13
CA ILE A 98 2.75 0.59 10.95
C ILE A 98 1.26 0.41 10.66
N MET A 99 0.86 0.66 9.43
CA MET A 99 -0.52 0.48 8.98
C MET A 99 -0.55 -0.46 7.79
N MET A 100 -1.40 -1.49 7.84
CA MET A 100 -1.74 -2.31 6.69
C MET A 100 -3.02 -1.78 6.04
N VAL A 101 -2.96 -1.56 4.73
CA VAL A 101 -4.06 -1.01 3.94
C VAL A 101 -4.43 -1.98 2.83
N GLN A 102 -5.72 -2.27 2.73
CA GLN A 102 -6.29 -3.09 1.68
C GLN A 102 -6.58 -2.23 0.44
N ILE A 103 -5.84 -2.47 -0.64
CA ILE A 103 -5.94 -1.73 -1.90
C ILE A 103 -7.29 -1.94 -2.58
N SER A 104 -7.90 -3.12 -2.42
CA SER A 104 -9.19 -3.46 -3.04
C SER A 104 -10.36 -2.63 -2.51
N ASP A 105 -10.19 -1.95 -1.38
CA ASP A 105 -11.25 -1.15 -0.76
C ASP A 105 -11.41 0.21 -1.45
N TYR A 106 -10.50 0.53 -2.39
CA TYR A 106 -10.49 1.79 -3.10
C TYR A 106 -10.87 1.66 -4.57
N CYS A 107 -11.50 2.71 -5.09
CA CYS A 107 -11.83 2.83 -6.51
C CYS A 107 -10.66 3.41 -7.30
N PHE A 108 -10.20 2.67 -8.30
CA PHE A 108 -9.12 3.12 -9.19
C PHE A 108 -9.69 3.89 -10.39
N LEU A 109 -8.96 4.94 -10.80
CA LEU A 109 -9.25 5.70 -12.00
C LEU A 109 -8.49 5.10 -13.19
N PRO A 110 -9.15 4.75 -14.30
CA PRO A 110 -8.47 4.24 -15.48
C PRO A 110 -7.58 5.32 -16.12
N LEU A 111 -6.35 4.94 -16.46
CA LEU A 111 -5.39 5.76 -17.19
C LEU A 111 -5.49 5.46 -18.69
N SER A 112 -5.81 6.46 -19.50
CA SER A 112 -5.91 6.31 -20.96
C SER A 112 -4.56 5.96 -21.59
N GLN A 113 -4.48 4.88 -22.38
CA GLN A 113 -3.23 4.40 -23.02
C GLN A 113 -2.76 5.23 -24.24
N GLY A 114 -3.39 6.35 -24.59
CA GLY A 114 -3.35 6.89 -25.96
C GLY A 114 -2.65 8.24 -26.21
N THR A 115 -2.20 8.97 -25.19
CA THR A 115 -1.67 10.35 -25.39
C THR A 115 -0.48 10.66 -24.48
N PRO A 116 0.53 11.40 -24.95
CA PRO A 116 1.65 11.81 -24.10
C PRO A 116 1.12 12.65 -22.94
N ALA A 117 1.57 12.32 -21.72
CA ALA A 117 1.29 13.03 -20.46
C ALA A 117 -0.04 13.79 -20.45
N ASN A 118 -1.16 13.08 -20.30
CA ASN A 118 -2.46 13.73 -20.23
C ASN A 118 -2.57 14.51 -18.91
N LEU A 119 -2.19 15.80 -18.94
CA LEU A 119 -2.34 16.72 -17.81
C LEU A 119 -3.78 16.68 -17.25
N TRP A 120 -4.77 16.44 -18.11
CA TRP A 120 -6.16 16.26 -17.69
C TRP A 120 -6.35 15.03 -16.79
N THR A 121 -5.74 13.89 -17.13
CA THR A 121 -5.79 12.68 -16.29
C THR A 121 -5.14 12.93 -14.92
N LEU A 122 -4.04 13.68 -14.88
CA LEU A 122 -3.41 14.07 -13.61
C LEU A 122 -4.28 15.02 -12.79
N GLN A 123 -4.95 15.99 -13.43
CA GLN A 123 -5.92 16.86 -12.76
C GLN A 123 -7.12 16.09 -12.22
N ILE A 124 -7.67 15.12 -12.98
CA ILE A 124 -8.74 14.26 -12.50
C ILE A 124 -8.26 13.40 -11.32
N LEU A 125 -7.07 12.81 -11.42
CA LEU A 125 -6.51 11.98 -10.36
C LEU A 125 -6.33 12.78 -9.06
N LYS A 126 -5.82 14.02 -9.18
CA LYS A 126 -5.73 14.95 -8.06
C LYS A 126 -7.10 15.29 -7.47
N ALA A 127 -8.08 15.60 -8.32
CA ALA A 127 -9.44 15.92 -7.88
C ALA A 127 -10.18 14.71 -7.28
N SER A 128 -9.72 13.50 -7.58
CA SER A 128 -10.26 12.23 -7.08
C SER A 128 -9.41 11.61 -5.97
N ALA A 129 -8.48 12.39 -5.39
CA ALA A 129 -7.65 11.92 -4.29
C ALA A 129 -8.53 11.53 -3.08
N VAL A 130 -8.21 10.42 -2.45
CA VAL A 130 -9.00 9.85 -1.36
C VAL A 130 -8.27 10.06 -0.05
N GLU A 131 -8.95 10.64 0.94
CA GLU A 131 -8.44 10.71 2.31
C GLU A 131 -8.39 9.32 2.94
N MET A 132 -7.24 8.97 3.49
CA MET A 132 -7.04 7.69 4.16
C MET A 132 -7.53 7.77 5.61
N HIS A 133 -8.42 6.86 6.00
CA HIS A 133 -8.85 6.73 7.38
C HIS A 133 -8.06 5.63 8.09
N LEU A 134 -7.38 5.99 9.18
CA LEU A 134 -6.58 5.06 10.00
C LEU A 134 -7.41 3.93 10.61
N GLU A 135 -8.70 4.17 10.84
CA GLU A 135 -9.65 3.21 11.43
C GLU A 135 -10.01 2.05 10.49
N ILE A 136 -9.75 2.19 9.19
CA ILE A 136 -10.09 1.17 8.18
C ILE A 136 -8.98 0.11 8.07
N GLY A 137 -7.76 0.44 8.50
CA GLY A 137 -6.59 -0.45 8.41
C GLY A 137 -6.24 -1.12 9.73
N LYS A 138 -5.41 -2.18 9.64
CA LYS A 138 -4.75 -2.76 10.81
C LYS A 138 -3.57 -1.86 11.18
N VAL A 139 -3.68 -1.16 12.31
CA VAL A 139 -2.69 -0.20 12.80
C VAL A 139 -1.96 -0.77 14.02
N ARG A 140 -0.64 -0.53 14.09
CA ARG A 140 0.17 -0.77 15.27
C ARG A 140 1.00 0.44 15.62
N TYR A 141 0.96 0.84 16.88
CA TYR A 141 1.71 1.99 17.37
C TYR A 141 3.13 1.61 17.79
N ILE A 142 4.03 2.57 17.62
CA ILE A 142 5.46 2.43 17.91
C ILE A 142 5.85 3.63 18.76
N SER A 143 6.45 3.35 19.91
CA SER A 143 6.81 4.37 20.90
C SER A 143 7.98 5.26 20.50
N GLU A 144 8.70 4.92 19.43
CA GLU A 144 9.83 5.68 18.92
C GLU A 144 9.60 6.15 17.48
N PRO A 145 10.12 7.33 17.09
CA PRO A 145 10.13 7.80 15.71
C PRO A 145 10.82 6.80 14.79
N VAL A 146 10.25 6.56 13.62
CA VAL A 146 10.75 5.60 12.62
C VAL A 146 11.39 6.28 11.42
N THR A 147 12.27 5.54 10.75
CA THR A 147 13.02 5.98 9.57
C THR A 147 12.96 4.90 8.48
N SER A 148 13.11 5.30 7.22
CA SER A 148 13.28 4.38 6.11
C SER A 148 14.62 3.62 6.18
N PRO A 149 14.74 2.42 5.57
CA PRO A 149 13.71 1.73 4.78
C PRO A 149 12.77 0.84 5.62
N LEU A 150 11.54 0.67 5.14
CA LEU A 150 10.62 -0.40 5.52
C LEU A 150 10.92 -1.64 4.67
N ALA A 151 11.06 -2.80 5.32
CA ALA A 151 11.12 -4.09 4.63
C ALA A 151 9.97 -4.98 5.06
N VAL A 152 9.35 -5.69 4.13
CA VAL A 152 8.24 -6.62 4.42
C VAL A 152 8.47 -7.97 3.77
N SER A 153 7.93 -9.02 4.38
CA SER A 153 7.98 -10.39 3.88
C SER A 153 6.59 -11.00 3.90
N ALA A 154 5.94 -11.03 2.73
CA ALA A 154 4.64 -11.64 2.50
C ALA A 154 4.57 -13.09 2.99
N SER A 155 5.60 -13.87 2.66
CA SER A 155 5.65 -15.31 2.89
C SER A 155 5.86 -15.68 4.35
N ARG A 156 6.43 -14.77 5.15
CA ARG A 156 6.66 -14.94 6.59
C ARG A 156 5.75 -14.12 7.47
N GLY A 157 5.00 -13.23 6.87
CA GLY A 157 4.10 -12.33 7.57
C GLY A 157 4.80 -11.29 8.43
N LEU A 158 5.95 -10.77 7.98
CA LEU A 158 6.80 -9.90 8.80
C LEU A 158 6.99 -8.51 8.18
N ALA A 159 7.16 -7.51 9.04
CA ALA A 159 7.75 -6.22 8.71
C ALA A 159 9.00 -5.99 9.55
N CYS A 160 10.02 -5.37 8.96
CA CYS A 160 11.21 -4.88 9.63
C CYS A 160 11.30 -3.38 9.39
N ILE A 161 11.53 -2.63 10.48
CA ILE A 161 11.63 -1.18 10.46
C ILE A 161 12.89 -0.73 11.17
N PHE A 162 13.28 0.53 10.95
CA PHE A 162 14.32 1.19 11.71
C PHE A 162 13.73 2.33 12.54
N THR A 163 14.17 2.45 13.79
CA THR A 163 13.91 3.66 14.58
C THR A 163 14.95 4.72 14.29
N SER A 164 14.65 5.98 14.63
CA SER A 164 15.59 7.10 14.57
C SER A 164 16.90 6.86 15.34
N ARG A 165 16.91 5.91 16.28
CA ARG A 165 18.09 5.45 17.03
C ARG A 165 18.88 4.36 16.31
N LYS A 166 18.53 4.02 15.07
CA LYS A 166 19.11 2.94 14.25
C LYS A 166 18.93 1.55 14.85
N HIS A 167 17.90 1.35 15.66
CA HIS A 167 17.48 0.01 16.09
C HIS A 167 16.57 -0.61 15.04
N ALA A 168 16.83 -1.86 14.68
CA ALA A 168 15.93 -2.65 13.85
C ALA A 168 14.86 -3.31 14.75
N MET A 169 13.59 -3.21 14.36
CA MET A 169 12.48 -3.87 15.02
C MET A 169 11.72 -4.74 14.03
N VAL A 170 11.29 -5.93 14.46
CA VAL A 170 10.55 -6.87 13.63
C VAL A 170 9.14 -7.04 14.19
N TYR A 171 8.14 -6.90 13.33
CA TYR A 171 6.73 -7.01 13.64
C TYR A 171 6.12 -8.16 12.85
N ILE A 172 5.31 -8.99 13.52
CA ILE A 172 4.55 -10.07 12.88
C ILE A 172 3.23 -9.49 12.39
N LEU A 173 3.10 -9.12 11.12
CA LEU A 173 1.98 -8.32 10.60
C LEU A 173 0.59 -8.97 10.74
N ASP A 174 0.52 -10.30 10.78
CA ASP A 174 -0.75 -11.03 10.78
C ASP A 174 -1.34 -11.21 12.19
N GLU A 175 -0.54 -11.08 13.25
CA GLU A 175 -0.96 -11.25 14.65
C GLU A 175 -1.75 -10.02 15.15
N ASP A 176 -2.72 -10.15 16.06
CA ASP A 176 -3.32 -8.98 16.71
C ASP A 176 -2.50 -8.65 17.97
N GLU A 177 -2.34 -7.38 18.34
CA GLU A 177 -1.68 -7.08 19.63
C GLU A 177 -2.62 -7.58 20.73
N ASP A 178 -2.21 -8.64 21.43
CA ASP A 178 -2.89 -9.06 22.65
C ASP A 178 -2.94 -7.83 23.58
N GLU A 179 -4.14 -7.42 23.96
CA GLU A 179 -4.33 -6.42 25.01
C GLU A 179 -3.74 -7.01 26.30
N THR A 180 -2.44 -6.79 26.55
CA THR A 180 -1.94 -6.81 27.92
C THR A 180 -2.54 -5.58 28.56
N SER A 181 -3.79 -5.71 29.01
CA SER A 181 -4.36 -4.85 30.03
C SER A 181 -3.35 -4.83 31.17
N ASP A 182 -2.69 -3.70 31.37
CA ASP A 182 -2.10 -3.36 32.64
C ASP A 182 -3.27 -3.36 33.64
N ILE A 183 -3.53 -4.55 34.21
CA ILE A 183 -4.32 -4.71 35.41
C ILE A 183 -3.42 -4.18 36.51
N ASP A 184 -3.56 -2.90 36.81
CA ASP A 184 -3.22 -2.32 38.11
C ASP A 184 -4.12 -2.91 39.20
#